data_AF-O52871-F1
#
_entry.id   AF-O52871-F1
#
_cell.length_a   1.000
_cell.length_b   1.000
_cell.length_c   1.000
_cell.angle_alpha   90.00
_cell.angle_beta   90.00
_cell.angle_gamma   90.00
#
_symmetry.space_group_name_H-M   'P 1'
#
loop_
_entity.id
_entity.type
_entity.pdbx_description
1 polymer ?
#
loop_
_entity_poly.entity_id
_entity_poly.type
_entity_poly.pdbx_seq_one_letter_code
_entity_poly.pdbx_strand_id
1 'polypeptide(L)'
;MTGGQHQGSFHNFETGEKGSMIQLLMSELGLDFKSALEQRHWMLGGDLITKTEVKSKSKPSIPDKDDAASRKVAYINKLIKQSVPLSGTVAERYLTDRAIRNVFSPDLKFIEKINTGRGNQAIKPFASALLAIARDKNGEVKAIQVTYLDTKDGHKLEGLKIKKRTSDH
;
A
#
# COMPACT_ATOMS: atom_id res chain seq x y z
N MET A 1 -6.34 -25.74 25.19
CA MET A 1 -6.93 -24.61 24.44
C MET A 1 -7.28 -25.12 23.05
N THR A 2 -8.53 -25.49 22.79
CA THR A 2 -8.95 -26.15 21.54
C THR A 2 -9.28 -25.11 20.47
N GLY A 3 -8.28 -24.70 19.69
CA GLY A 3 -8.43 -23.83 18.51
C GLY A 3 -8.99 -24.59 17.30
N GLY A 4 -10.32 -24.64 17.15
CA GLY A 4 -10.99 -25.26 16.00
C GLY A 4 -11.35 -24.26 14.90
N GLN A 5 -11.42 -24.71 13.64
CA GLN A 5 -11.67 -23.88 12.44
C GLN A 5 -13.05 -23.18 12.41
N HIS A 6 -13.91 -23.42 13.40
CA HIS A 6 -15.27 -22.87 13.52
C HIS A 6 -15.47 -22.00 14.76
N GLN A 7 -14.38 -21.53 15.41
CA GLN A 7 -14.51 -20.67 16.58
C GLN A 7 -15.24 -19.36 16.23
N GLY A 8 -16.43 -19.17 16.80
CA GLY A 8 -17.20 -17.92 16.72
C GLY A 8 -18.19 -17.81 15.56
N SER A 9 -18.42 -18.89 14.79
CA SER A 9 -19.43 -18.95 13.73
C SER A 9 -20.51 -19.98 14.04
N PHE A 10 -21.76 -19.71 13.66
CA PHE A 10 -22.85 -20.68 13.73
C PHE A 10 -23.11 -21.32 12.35
N HIS A 11 -23.69 -22.51 12.37
CA HIS A 11 -24.17 -23.22 11.18
C HIS A 11 -25.51 -23.89 11.51
N ASN A 12 -26.57 -23.52 10.80
CA ASN A 12 -27.87 -24.16 10.85
C ASN A 12 -27.93 -25.28 9.81
N PHE A 13 -28.16 -26.52 10.25
CA PHE A 13 -28.19 -27.69 9.37
C PHE A 13 -29.55 -27.94 8.73
N GLU A 14 -30.61 -27.28 9.20
CA GLU A 14 -31.96 -27.38 8.63
C GLU A 14 -32.17 -26.39 7.49
N THR A 15 -31.65 -25.16 7.61
CA THR A 15 -31.76 -24.11 6.58
C THR A 15 -30.49 -23.94 5.74
N GLY A 16 -29.37 -24.52 6.16
CA GLY A 16 -28.06 -24.37 5.51
C GLY A 16 -27.36 -23.03 5.77
N GLU A 17 -27.91 -22.22 6.67
CA GLU A 17 -27.40 -20.88 6.96
C GLU A 17 -26.15 -20.93 7.83
N LYS A 18 -25.16 -20.11 7.50
CA LYS A 18 -23.89 -20.01 8.22
C LYS A 18 -23.48 -18.56 8.38
N GLY A 19 -22.95 -18.21 9.54
CA GLY A 19 -22.60 -16.82 9.78
C GLY A 19 -21.97 -16.56 11.13
N SER A 20 -21.68 -15.29 11.40
CA SER A 20 -21.30 -14.81 12.72
C SER A 20 -22.50 -14.79 13.66
N MET A 21 -22.26 -14.94 14.98
CA MET A 21 -23.30 -14.77 16.01
C MET A 21 -24.08 -13.45 15.87
N ILE A 22 -23.46 -12.38 15.34
CA ILE A 22 -24.14 -11.11 15.08
C ILE A 22 -25.16 -11.21 13.95
N GLN A 23 -24.84 -11.97 12.90
CA GLN A 23 -25.79 -12.19 11.79
C GLN A 23 -26.95 -13.07 12.23
N LEU A 24 -26.73 -13.99 13.17
CA LEU A 24 -27.81 -14.76 13.80
C LEU A 24 -28.76 -13.83 14.55
N LEU A 25 -28.24 -12.95 15.42
CA LEU A 25 -29.04 -11.97 16.15
C LEU A 25 -29.84 -11.04 15.22
N MET A 26 -29.23 -10.59 14.12
CA MET A 26 -29.92 -9.78 13.12
C MET A 26 -31.09 -10.52 12.48
N SER A 27 -30.91 -11.80 12.14
CA SER A 27 -31.91 -12.61 11.45
C SER A 27 -33.07 -13.00 12.37
N GLU A 28 -32.76 -13.36 13.62
CA GLU A 28 -33.76 -13.79 14.61
C GLU A 28 -34.63 -12.63 15.11
N LEU A 29 -34.03 -11.44 15.29
CA LEU A 29 -34.70 -10.30 15.92
C LEU A 29 -35.11 -9.21 14.91
N GLY A 30 -34.81 -9.38 13.62
CA GLY A 30 -35.07 -8.40 12.58
C GLY A 30 -34.33 -7.07 12.80
N LEU A 31 -33.17 -7.11 13.47
CA LEU A 31 -32.44 -5.92 13.90
C LEU A 31 -31.38 -5.49 12.88
N ASP A 32 -31.17 -4.17 12.77
CA ASP A 32 -30.00 -3.63 12.07
C ASP A 32 -28.70 -3.98 12.82
N PHE A 33 -27.59 -4.06 12.08
CA PHE A 33 -26.28 -4.48 12.59
C PHE A 33 -25.84 -3.70 13.84
N LYS A 34 -26.15 -2.40 13.91
CA LYS A 34 -25.81 -1.56 15.06
C LYS A 34 -26.58 -1.97 16.32
N SER A 35 -27.88 -2.24 16.18
CA SER A 35 -28.74 -2.67 17.29
C SER A 35 -28.37 -4.07 17.76
N ALA A 36 -27.98 -4.96 16.85
CA ALA A 36 -27.47 -6.30 17.20
C ALA A 36 -26.15 -6.24 17.99
N LEU A 37 -25.26 -5.27 17.70
CA LEU A 37 -24.04 -5.03 18.47
C LEU A 37 -24.31 -4.48 19.87
N GLU A 38 -25.30 -3.59 20.03
CA GLU A 38 -25.70 -3.06 21.34
C GLU A 38 -26.32 -4.15 22.23
N GLN A 39 -27.16 -5.04 21.67
CA GLN A 39 -27.67 -6.18 22.43
C GLN A 39 -26.57 -7.18 22.83
N ARG A 40 -25.62 -7.45 21.93
CA ARG A 40 -24.46 -8.29 22.25
C ARG A 40 -23.67 -7.71 23.43
N HIS A 41 -23.57 -6.39 23.52
CA HIS A 41 -22.86 -5.70 24.60
C HIS A 41 -23.54 -5.93 25.96
N TRP A 42 -24.89 -5.86 26.01
CA TRP A 42 -25.68 -6.17 27.20
C TRP A 42 -25.56 -7.65 27.62
N MET A 43 -25.65 -8.59 26.67
CA MET A 43 -25.61 -10.03 26.95
C MET A 43 -24.24 -10.52 27.45
N LEU A 44 -23.16 -9.83 27.11
CA LEU A 44 -21.79 -10.19 27.52
C LEU A 44 -21.35 -9.55 28.85
N GLY A 45 -22.25 -8.85 29.56
CA GLY A 45 -21.95 -8.22 30.85
C GLY A 45 -20.89 -7.12 30.77
N GLY A 46 -20.75 -6.47 29.60
CA GLY A 46 -19.74 -5.45 29.39
C GLY A 46 -20.12 -4.13 30.08
N ASP A 47 -19.19 -3.60 30.87
CA ASP A 47 -19.27 -2.23 31.37
C ASP A 47 -19.32 -1.25 30.19
N LEU A 48 -20.07 -0.15 30.34
CA LEU A 48 -20.36 0.83 29.29
C LEU A 48 -19.08 1.19 28.53
N ILE A 49 -19.01 0.79 27.25
CA ILE A 49 -17.92 1.23 26.38
C ILE A 49 -18.00 2.76 26.31
N THR A 50 -17.11 3.44 27.04
CA THR A 50 -16.99 4.88 26.93
C THR A 50 -16.75 5.18 25.47
N LYS A 51 -17.71 5.92 24.88
CA LYS A 51 -17.74 6.31 23.47
C LYS A 51 -16.44 7.05 23.15
N THR A 52 -15.40 6.31 22.79
CA THR A 52 -14.20 6.88 22.24
C THR A 52 -14.62 7.43 20.89
N GLU A 53 -14.55 8.74 20.72
CA GLU A 53 -14.85 9.39 19.45
C GLU A 53 -13.96 8.77 18.37
N VAL A 54 -14.55 7.84 17.62
CA VAL A 54 -13.95 7.33 16.41
C VAL A 54 -13.93 8.52 15.47
N LYS A 55 -12.76 9.16 15.31
CA LYS A 55 -12.51 10.10 14.22
C LYS A 55 -13.10 9.47 12.98
N SER A 56 -14.17 10.08 12.47
CA SER A 56 -14.92 9.59 11.33
C SER A 56 -13.92 9.38 10.20
N LYS A 57 -13.63 8.12 9.89
CA LYS A 57 -13.04 7.80 8.60
C LYS A 57 -14.15 8.10 7.62
N SER A 58 -14.14 9.33 7.10
CA SER A 58 -14.92 9.70 5.94
C SER A 58 -14.78 8.57 4.92
N LYS A 59 -15.91 8.10 4.39
CA LYS A 59 -15.93 7.22 3.22
C LYS A 59 -14.92 7.79 2.24
N PRO A 60 -14.02 6.98 1.64
CA PRO A 60 -13.08 7.51 0.66
C PRO A 60 -13.91 8.12 -0.47
N SER A 61 -14.01 9.44 -0.48
CA SER A 61 -14.50 10.19 -1.62
C SER A 61 -13.58 9.81 -2.77
N ILE A 62 -14.18 9.51 -3.92
CA ILE A 62 -13.44 9.31 -5.16
C ILE A 62 -12.55 10.56 -5.28
N PRO A 63 -11.21 10.42 -5.21
CA PRO A 63 -10.35 11.59 -5.19
C PRO A 63 -10.59 12.35 -6.49
N ASP A 64 -10.85 13.64 -6.37
CA ASP A 64 -10.99 14.51 -7.52
C ASP A 64 -9.73 14.36 -8.41
N LYS A 65 -9.88 14.45 -9.73
CA LYS A 65 -8.75 14.21 -10.65
C LYS A 65 -7.59 15.17 -10.36
N ASP A 66 -7.91 16.39 -9.95
CA ASP A 66 -6.95 17.43 -9.58
C ASP A 66 -6.18 17.09 -8.30
N ASP A 67 -6.87 16.51 -7.31
CA ASP A 67 -6.25 16.02 -6.08
C ASP A 67 -5.28 14.86 -6.33
N ALA A 68 -5.66 13.94 -7.23
CA ALA A 68 -4.83 12.80 -7.58
C ALA A 68 -3.54 13.24 -8.32
N ALA A 69 -3.66 14.19 -9.24
CA ALA A 69 -2.53 14.77 -9.96
C ALA A 69 -1.58 15.51 -9.00
N SER A 70 -2.12 16.35 -8.12
CA SER A 70 -1.34 17.09 -7.13
C SER A 70 -0.55 16.17 -6.19
N ARG A 71 -1.19 15.10 -5.68
CA ARG A 71 -0.51 14.08 -4.85
C ARG A 71 0.63 13.37 -5.61
N LYS A 72 0.45 13.09 -6.90
CA LYS A 72 1.46 12.46 -7.74
C LYS A 72 2.67 13.38 -7.92
N VAL A 73 2.45 14.66 -8.21
CA VAL A 73 3.52 15.66 -8.33
C VAL A 73 4.27 15.83 -7.02
N ALA A 74 3.56 15.94 -5.89
CA ALA A 74 4.18 16.03 -4.57
C ALA A 74 5.05 14.80 -4.25
N TYR A 75 4.57 13.60 -4.60
CA TYR A 75 5.32 12.36 -4.42
C TYR A 75 6.58 12.30 -5.29
N ILE A 76 6.50 12.70 -6.56
CA ILE A 76 7.64 12.78 -7.47
C ILE A 76 8.70 13.74 -6.92
N ASN A 77 8.28 14.95 -6.53
CA ASN A 77 9.18 15.97 -5.98
C ASN A 77 9.85 15.49 -4.69
N LYS A 78 9.12 14.75 -3.85
CA LYS A 78 9.69 14.13 -2.65
C LYS A 78 10.81 13.15 -3.00
N LEU A 79 10.59 12.25 -3.96
CA LEU A 79 11.61 11.28 -4.36
C LEU A 79 12.84 11.94 -4.97
N ILE A 80 12.64 12.96 -5.81
CA ILE A 80 13.76 13.72 -6.41
C ILE A 80 14.58 14.42 -5.32
N LYS A 81 13.94 15.00 -4.29
CA LYS A 81 14.64 15.62 -3.16
C LYS A 81 15.44 14.63 -2.31
N GLN A 82 14.98 13.39 -2.20
CA GLN A 82 15.65 12.33 -1.44
C GLN A 82 16.77 11.64 -2.22
N SER A 83 16.92 11.96 -3.50
CA SER A 83 17.84 11.26 -4.39
C SER A 83 19.21 11.93 -4.48
N VAL A 84 20.23 11.10 -4.70
CA VAL A 84 21.65 11.47 -4.82
C VAL A 84 22.15 11.15 -6.24
N PRO A 85 23.30 11.71 -6.67
CA PRO A 85 23.95 11.33 -7.92
C PRO A 85 24.25 9.84 -8.00
N LEU A 86 24.33 9.29 -9.21
CA LEU A 86 24.60 7.87 -9.42
C LEU A 86 26.03 7.44 -9.14
N SER A 87 26.98 8.36 -9.21
CA SER A 87 28.42 8.07 -9.09
C SER A 87 28.74 7.36 -7.77
N GLY A 88 29.42 6.21 -7.85
CA GLY A 88 29.83 5.40 -6.71
C GLY A 88 28.71 4.58 -6.07
N THR A 89 27.55 4.43 -6.73
CA THR A 89 26.39 3.72 -6.17
C THR A 89 26.16 2.36 -6.81
N VAL A 90 25.41 1.48 -6.14
CA VAL A 90 25.02 0.16 -6.69
C VAL A 90 24.19 0.29 -7.99
N ALA A 91 23.54 1.43 -8.21
CA ALA A 91 22.79 1.69 -9.42
C ALA A 91 23.69 2.00 -10.63
N GLU A 92 24.89 2.57 -10.42
CA GLU A 92 25.89 2.74 -11.49
C GLU A 92 26.36 1.38 -12.01
N ARG A 93 26.69 0.46 -11.09
CA ARG A 93 27.04 -0.91 -11.43
C ARG A 93 25.91 -1.61 -12.18
N TYR A 94 24.67 -1.49 -11.70
CA TYR A 94 23.49 -2.06 -12.36
C TYR A 94 23.31 -1.57 -13.80
N LEU A 95 23.53 -0.28 -14.07
CA LEU A 95 23.44 0.28 -15.42
C LEU A 95 24.61 -0.16 -16.31
N THR A 96 25.81 -0.22 -15.75
CA THR A 96 27.03 -0.68 -16.43
C THR A 96 26.91 -2.15 -16.84
N ASP A 97 26.41 -3.01 -15.95
CA ASP A 97 26.13 -4.43 -16.23
C ASP A 97 25.10 -4.60 -17.36
N ARG A 98 24.26 -3.59 -17.60
CA ARG A 98 23.30 -3.53 -18.72
C ARG A 98 23.85 -2.86 -19.98
N ALA A 99 25.16 -2.60 -20.04
CA ALA A 99 25.83 -1.90 -21.13
C ALA A 99 25.31 -0.48 -21.41
N ILE A 100 24.67 0.17 -20.43
CA ILE A 100 24.26 1.57 -20.53
C ILE A 100 25.46 2.41 -20.09
N ARG A 101 26.10 3.09 -21.04
CA ARG A 101 27.37 3.82 -20.79
C ARG A 101 27.17 5.29 -20.42
N ASN A 102 26.06 5.90 -20.81
CA ASN A 102 25.76 7.29 -20.49
C ASN A 102 24.94 7.40 -19.19
N VAL A 103 25.54 6.98 -18.08
CA VAL A 103 24.88 6.91 -16.77
C VAL A 103 24.85 8.23 -16.02
N PHE A 104 25.68 9.21 -16.41
CA PHE A 104 25.82 10.51 -15.74
C PHE A 104 24.83 11.57 -16.27
N SER A 105 23.59 11.16 -16.56
CA SER A 105 22.53 12.10 -16.90
C SER A 105 21.92 12.71 -15.63
N PRO A 106 21.58 14.02 -15.61
CA PRO A 106 20.87 14.63 -14.47
C PRO A 106 19.47 14.02 -14.21
N ASP A 107 18.96 13.26 -15.20
CA ASP A 107 17.68 12.57 -15.13
C ASP A 107 17.78 11.17 -14.53
N LEU A 108 18.98 10.68 -14.29
CA LEU A 108 19.22 9.42 -13.60
C LEU A 108 19.76 9.70 -12.20
N LYS A 109 19.02 9.25 -11.18
CA LYS A 109 19.38 9.48 -9.77
C LYS A 109 19.23 8.21 -8.94
N PHE A 110 19.83 8.21 -7.76
CA PHE A 110 19.82 7.07 -6.84
C PHE A 110 19.13 7.42 -5.52
N ILE A 111 18.38 6.49 -4.95
CA ILE A 111 17.91 6.56 -3.56
C ILE A 111 18.49 5.35 -2.83
N GLU A 112 19.27 5.62 -1.78
CA GLU A 112 19.92 4.58 -0.98
C GLU A 112 18.90 3.69 -0.26
N LYS A 113 17.87 4.29 0.34
CA LYS A 113 16.85 3.58 1.10
C LYS A 113 15.44 4.11 0.80
N ILE A 114 14.65 3.31 0.10
CA ILE A 114 13.25 3.55 -0.19
C ILE A 114 12.38 2.43 0.37
N ASN A 115 11.18 2.78 0.85
CA ASN A 115 10.18 1.81 1.27
C ASN A 115 9.50 1.20 0.02
N THR A 116 9.44 -0.13 -0.05
CA THR A 116 8.90 -0.88 -1.19
C THR A 116 7.39 -1.18 -1.10
N GLY A 117 6.74 -0.84 0.02
CA GLY A 117 5.29 -0.99 0.19
C GLY A 117 4.83 -1.02 1.67
N ARG A 118 3.53 -0.78 1.89
CA ARG A 118 2.87 -0.98 3.20
C ARG A 118 2.23 -2.37 3.26
N GLY A 119 2.73 -3.24 4.14
CA GLY A 119 2.10 -4.51 4.53
C GLY A 119 2.93 -5.77 4.23
N ASN A 120 2.46 -6.92 4.74
CA ASN A 120 3.05 -8.28 4.68
C ASN A 120 3.35 -8.85 3.26
N GLN A 121 3.29 -8.04 2.21
CA GLN A 121 3.52 -8.43 0.81
C GLN A 121 4.85 -7.94 0.25
N ALA A 122 5.58 -7.08 0.97
CA ALA A 122 6.92 -6.67 0.58
C ALA A 122 7.94 -7.74 1.04
N ILE A 123 8.56 -8.45 0.09
CA ILE A 123 9.62 -9.43 0.35
C ILE A 123 10.79 -8.78 1.14
N LYS A 124 11.06 -7.50 0.87
CA LYS A 124 11.98 -6.66 1.64
C LYS A 124 11.34 -5.30 1.90
N PRO A 125 11.19 -4.83 3.16
CA PRO A 125 10.51 -3.57 3.48
C PRO A 125 11.28 -2.32 3.01
N PHE A 126 12.59 -2.46 2.81
CA PHE A 126 13.47 -1.41 2.30
C PHE A 126 14.35 -1.96 1.19
N ALA A 127 14.63 -1.11 0.22
CA ALA A 127 15.52 -1.38 -0.91
C ALA A 127 16.25 -0.11 -1.32
N SER A 128 17.30 -0.26 -2.12
CA SER A 128 17.82 0.87 -2.90
C SER A 128 17.01 1.04 -4.18
N ALA A 129 17.03 2.21 -4.80
CA ALA A 129 16.32 2.44 -6.06
C ALA A 129 17.05 3.35 -7.03
N LEU A 130 17.00 2.96 -8.29
CA LEU A 130 17.32 3.81 -9.43
C LEU A 130 16.07 4.59 -9.84
N LEU A 131 16.20 5.90 -9.92
CA LEU A 131 15.19 6.81 -10.46
C LEU A 131 15.59 7.23 -11.87
N ALA A 132 14.68 7.05 -12.83
CA ALA A 132 14.75 7.70 -14.13
C ALA A 132 13.65 8.75 -14.25
N ILE A 133 14.03 10.00 -14.52
CA ILE A 133 13.14 11.16 -14.59
C ILE A 133 12.80 11.42 -16.05
N ALA A 134 11.52 11.51 -16.37
CA ALA A 134 11.04 11.87 -17.70
C ALA A 134 10.49 13.30 -17.68
N ARG A 135 11.10 14.16 -18.50
CA ARG A 135 10.73 15.57 -18.66
C ARG A 135 10.05 15.81 -20.00
N ASP A 136 9.20 16.83 -20.05
CA ASP A 136 8.64 17.31 -21.32
C ASP A 136 9.62 18.24 -22.07
N LYS A 137 9.17 18.78 -23.22
CA LYS A 137 9.94 19.71 -24.05
C LYS A 137 10.27 21.03 -23.35
N ASN A 138 9.54 21.38 -22.29
CA ASN A 138 9.75 22.58 -21.49
C ASN A 138 10.67 22.32 -20.29
N GLY A 139 11.13 21.07 -20.10
CA GLY A 139 12.00 20.66 -18.99
C GLY A 139 11.25 20.31 -17.70
N GLU A 140 9.91 20.29 -17.72
CA GLU A 140 9.08 19.94 -16.56
C GLU A 140 9.01 18.44 -16.36
N VAL A 141 9.09 17.99 -15.10
CA VAL A 141 8.99 16.57 -14.77
C VAL A 141 7.54 16.09 -14.93
N LYS A 142 7.30 15.19 -15.89
CA LYS A 142 5.97 14.57 -16.11
C LYS A 142 5.84 13.21 -15.45
N ALA A 143 6.94 12.45 -15.40
CA ALA A 143 6.93 11.10 -14.85
C ALA A 143 8.29 10.71 -14.26
N ILE A 144 8.26 9.69 -13.41
CA ILE A 144 9.46 9.01 -12.94
C ILE A 144 9.24 7.50 -13.04
N GLN A 145 10.32 6.78 -13.34
CA GLN A 145 10.38 5.34 -13.22
C GLN A 145 11.27 4.98 -12.03
N VAL A 146 10.76 4.13 -11.14
CA VAL A 146 11.50 3.64 -9.97
C VAL A 146 11.84 2.17 -10.20
N THR A 147 13.13 1.86 -10.21
CA THR A 147 13.64 0.49 -10.29
C THR A 147 14.26 0.12 -8.95
N TYR A 148 13.65 -0.81 -8.23
CA TYR A 148 14.15 -1.27 -6.94
C TYR A 148 15.31 -2.25 -7.12
N LEU A 149 16.39 -2.00 -6.40
CA LEU A 149 17.63 -2.75 -6.44
C LEU A 149 17.91 -3.37 -5.07
N ASP A 150 18.56 -4.53 -5.07
CA ASP A 150 19.10 -5.12 -3.85
C ASP A 150 20.18 -4.20 -3.29
N THR A 151 20.12 -3.94 -1.99
CA THR A 151 21.10 -3.10 -1.29
C THR A 151 22.50 -3.73 -1.26
N LYS A 152 22.62 -5.06 -1.44
CA LYS A 152 23.89 -5.79 -1.32
C LYS A 152 24.61 -5.93 -2.67
N ASP A 153 23.90 -6.42 -3.68
CA ASP A 153 24.48 -6.78 -4.97
C ASP A 153 24.11 -5.82 -6.11
N GLY A 154 23.08 -4.98 -5.92
CA GLY A 154 22.63 -4.02 -6.93
C GLY A 154 21.77 -4.63 -8.03
N HIS A 155 21.47 -5.94 -8.00
CA HIS A 155 20.55 -6.53 -8.96
C HIS A 155 19.12 -6.07 -8.70
N LYS A 156 18.30 -6.13 -9.74
CA LYS A 156 16.89 -5.77 -9.66
C LYS A 156 16.17 -6.73 -8.70
N LEU A 157 15.40 -6.17 -7.77
CA LEU A 157 14.56 -6.98 -6.88
C LEU A 157 13.41 -7.60 -7.69
N GLU A 158 13.50 -8.91 -7.90
CA GLU A 158 12.44 -9.72 -8.49
C GLU A 158 11.39 -10.08 -7.43
N GLY A 159 10.12 -10.24 -7.83
CA GLY A 159 9.03 -10.64 -6.93
C GLY A 159 8.31 -9.49 -6.19
N LEU A 160 8.74 -8.24 -6.35
CA LEU A 160 7.89 -7.11 -5.96
C LEU A 160 6.70 -7.04 -6.93
N LYS A 161 5.49 -7.37 -6.47
CA LYS A 161 4.23 -7.16 -7.21
C LYS A 161 3.90 -5.66 -7.29
N ILE A 162 4.74 -4.90 -7.97
CA ILE A 162 4.48 -3.50 -8.29
C ILE A 162 3.63 -3.52 -9.55
N LYS A 163 2.36 -3.13 -9.43
CA LYS A 163 1.49 -2.93 -10.60
C LYS A 163 2.15 -1.85 -11.48
N LYS A 164 2.67 -2.24 -12.66
CA LYS A 164 3.16 -1.27 -13.66
C LYS A 164 2.03 -0.28 -13.94
N ARG A 165 2.26 1.00 -13.67
CA ARG A 165 1.34 2.09 -14.01
C ARG A 165 1.89 2.81 -15.23
N THR A 166 1.64 2.26 -16.40
CA THR A 166 1.84 2.96 -17.66
C THR A 166 0.56 3.75 -17.93
N SER A 167 0.67 5.07 -18.04
CA SER A 167 -0.42 5.92 -18.55
C SER A 167 -0.09 6.21 -20.00
N ASP A 168 -0.82 5.57 -20.91
CA ASP A 168 -0.87 5.96 -22.32
C ASP A 168 -1.68 7.26 -22.41
N HIS A 169 -1.25 8.17 -23.28
CA HIS A 169 -1.75 9.55 -23.33
C HIS A 169 -2.63 9.79 -24.54
#